data_AF-A0A1M5D562-F1
#
_entry.id   AF-A0A1M5D562-F1
#
_cell.length_a   1.000
_cell.length_b   1.000
_cell.length_c   1.000
_cell.angle_alpha   90.00
_cell.angle_beta   90.00
_cell.angle_gamma   90.00
#
_symmetry.space_group_name_H-M   'P 1'
#
loop_
_entity.id
_entity.type
_entity.pdbx_description
1 polymer ?
#
loop_
_entity_poly.entity_id
_entity_poly.type
_entity_poly.pdbx_seq_one_letter_code
_entity_poly.pdbx_strand_id
1 'polypeptide(L)'
;MKQLYIILIFLTSFITAEAQQKSFSDYEPKLDTALKKYGKSSHYQYLKDLVTHFKTAKKLNAKHLTKDVVGIALFLDNGNSNLDLFPAVYTYDNDKVDISALRSSITKMPSDETKEYADAFLNNRRDIGKSKIFQSLLTDHPKAESTYTELTNEYKVFSPADVSFIRGNDDWMYAVSFGNEGIIIYAFKLSLAGEEISGKKVVEKIRQEKEDELTTFLEKHPFAHSSDDHNIYSYVKRLRESSPFSKDKEFLKNTETYEQRINRDSLIHHIGMFSYLLKLKFPKELLEDGAENIDIYGLKHFSAHTLGDYYFSKQDYSKAIEYYRKAVFDFPNSSDSRVCSDVENSLLSISKSYRQLNKMDDAFASLLGAVYSCGTISNAEEKQFNSYIATDTTDKDQLKKDIDQSLLTIKNLKNNYYSFSFRNKTSFFYGKDEFVKNITRHMTTTHFYKSLK
;
A
#
# COMPACT_ATOMS: atom_id res chain seq x y z
N MET A 1 33.11 35.70 49.82
CA MET A 1 31.80 35.10 49.45
C MET A 1 31.18 35.69 48.18
N LYS A 2 31.16 37.02 47.95
CA LYS A 2 30.59 37.61 46.70
C LYS A 2 31.31 37.21 45.40
N GLN A 3 32.63 37.02 45.40
CA GLN A 3 33.39 36.57 44.21
C GLN A 3 33.14 35.11 43.84
N LEU A 4 32.74 34.25 44.78
CA LEU A 4 32.48 32.82 44.51
C LEU A 4 31.13 32.63 43.79
N TYR A 5 30.12 33.46 44.08
CA TYR A 5 28.82 33.45 43.40
C TYR A 5 28.90 33.96 41.95
N ILE A 6 29.76 34.94 41.67
CA ILE A 6 29.95 35.45 40.30
C ILE A 6 30.66 34.42 39.42
N ILE A 7 31.64 33.70 39.95
CA ILE A 7 32.32 32.61 39.23
C ILE A 7 31.35 31.44 38.98
N LEU A 8 30.48 31.10 39.93
CA LEU A 8 29.48 30.04 39.76
C LEU A 8 28.41 30.39 38.71
N ILE A 9 27.98 31.66 38.61
CA ILE A 9 27.03 32.14 37.59
C ILE A 9 27.67 32.26 36.19
N PHE A 10 28.98 32.57 36.12
CA PHE A 10 29.70 32.54 34.85
C PHE A 10 30.01 31.11 34.37
N LEU A 11 30.33 30.17 35.25
CA LEU A 11 30.55 28.77 34.86
C LEU A 11 29.26 28.07 34.38
N THR A 12 28.09 28.38 34.95
CA THR A 12 26.82 27.79 34.46
C THR A 12 26.35 28.36 33.13
N SER A 13 26.74 29.59 32.77
CA SER A 13 26.37 30.22 31.49
C SER A 13 27.26 29.80 30.32
N PHE A 14 28.51 29.37 30.55
CA PHE A 14 29.34 28.78 29.49
C PHE A 14 28.99 27.32 29.20
N ILE A 15 28.60 26.55 30.23
CA ILE A 15 28.21 25.12 30.06
C ILE A 15 26.90 25.00 29.26
N THR A 16 25.96 25.94 29.41
CA THR A 16 24.70 25.94 28.64
C THR A 16 24.90 26.34 27.18
N ALA A 17 25.85 27.23 26.87
CA ALA A 17 26.11 27.68 25.51
C ALA A 17 26.79 26.60 24.63
N GLU A 18 27.79 25.87 25.17
CA GLU A 18 28.44 24.76 24.46
C GLU A 18 27.47 23.58 24.25
N ALA A 19 26.67 23.26 25.26
CA ALA A 19 25.65 22.22 25.14
C ALA A 19 24.53 22.61 24.18
N GLN A 20 24.22 23.90 23.99
CA GLN A 20 23.23 24.37 23.00
C GLN A 20 23.69 24.18 21.55
N GLN A 21 24.99 24.33 21.24
CA GLN A 21 25.48 24.28 19.85
C GLN A 21 25.70 22.88 19.26
N LYS A 22 25.84 21.82 20.08
CA LYS A 22 26.10 20.46 19.56
C LYS A 22 24.97 19.95 18.66
N SER A 23 25.31 19.41 17.49
CA SER A 23 24.39 18.76 16.56
C SER A 23 24.30 17.25 16.83
N PHE A 24 23.37 16.57 16.16
CA PHE A 24 23.22 15.11 16.28
C PHE A 24 24.53 14.37 15.95
N SER A 25 25.34 14.87 15.03
CA SER A 25 26.64 14.30 14.65
C SER A 25 27.57 14.08 15.85
N ASP A 26 27.49 14.93 16.88
CA ASP A 26 28.28 14.81 18.10
C ASP A 26 27.82 13.65 18.99
N TYR A 27 26.56 13.23 18.83
CA TYR A 27 25.91 12.16 19.59
C TYR A 27 25.84 10.84 18.82
N GLU A 28 26.01 10.88 17.50
CA GLU A 28 25.90 9.73 16.60
C GLU A 28 26.79 8.54 17.03
N PRO A 29 28.07 8.71 17.43
CA PRO A 29 28.89 7.59 17.90
C PRO A 29 28.32 6.87 19.13
N LYS A 30 27.61 7.62 20.00
CA LYS A 30 26.95 7.06 21.20
C LYS A 30 25.75 6.20 20.78
N LEU A 31 24.97 6.66 19.81
CA LEU A 31 23.87 5.88 19.22
C LEU A 31 24.41 4.59 18.57
N ASP A 32 25.40 4.70 17.69
CA ASP A 32 25.95 3.54 16.97
C ASP A 32 26.53 2.49 17.92
N THR A 33 27.12 2.93 19.04
CA THR A 33 27.60 2.03 20.10
C THR A 33 26.45 1.30 20.79
N ALA A 34 25.35 2.00 21.09
CA ALA A 34 24.17 1.38 21.72
C ALA A 34 23.51 0.34 20.80
N LEU A 35 23.39 0.63 19.49
CA LEU A 35 22.73 -0.25 18.52
C LEU A 35 23.36 -1.64 18.41
N LYS A 36 24.68 -1.75 18.62
CA LYS A 36 25.41 -3.04 18.56
C LYS A 36 24.90 -4.05 19.59
N LYS A 37 24.32 -3.60 20.70
CA LYS A 37 23.81 -4.48 21.77
C LYS A 37 22.51 -5.22 21.39
N TYR A 38 21.78 -4.72 20.39
CA TYR A 38 20.44 -5.20 20.08
C TYR A 38 20.35 -6.09 18.84
N GLY A 39 21.47 -6.45 18.21
CA GLY A 39 21.50 -7.22 16.96
C GLY A 39 20.82 -8.60 17.01
N LYS A 40 20.49 -9.11 18.21
CA LYS A 40 19.79 -10.39 18.42
C LYS A 40 18.31 -10.24 18.79
N SER A 41 17.78 -9.01 18.87
CA SER A 41 16.39 -8.75 19.25
C SER A 41 15.42 -9.01 18.09
N SER A 42 14.23 -9.51 18.38
CA SER A 42 13.17 -9.77 17.38
C SER A 42 12.73 -8.50 16.63
N HIS A 43 12.86 -7.32 17.26
CA HIS A 43 12.53 -6.03 16.63
C HIS A 43 13.77 -5.26 16.15
N TYR A 44 14.94 -5.92 16.02
CA TYR A 44 16.17 -5.24 15.60
C TYR A 44 16.06 -4.64 14.19
N GLN A 45 15.37 -5.32 13.27
CA GLN A 45 15.15 -4.79 11.92
C GLN A 45 14.36 -3.48 11.98
N TYR A 46 13.32 -3.42 12.80
CA TYR A 46 12.51 -2.22 12.98
C TYR A 46 13.32 -1.05 13.57
N LEU A 47 14.13 -1.31 14.60
CA LEU A 47 15.08 -0.34 15.15
C LEU A 47 16.05 0.19 14.08
N LYS A 48 16.62 -0.72 13.27
CA LYS A 48 17.56 -0.37 12.20
C LYS A 48 16.90 0.51 11.15
N ASP A 49 15.67 0.21 10.78
CA ASP A 49 14.91 1.00 9.80
C ASP A 49 14.61 2.40 10.34
N LEU A 50 14.16 2.52 11.59
CA LEU A 50 13.92 3.83 12.22
C LEU A 50 15.19 4.69 12.31
N VAL A 51 16.32 4.12 12.71
CA VAL A 51 17.60 4.84 12.73
C VAL A 51 17.98 5.30 11.33
N THR A 52 17.81 4.44 10.33
CA THR A 52 18.12 4.77 8.93
C THR A 52 17.24 5.91 8.44
N HIS A 53 15.94 5.86 8.71
CA HIS A 53 15.02 6.94 8.37
C HIS A 53 15.40 8.26 9.06
N PHE A 54 15.72 8.24 10.37
CA PHE A 54 16.17 9.43 11.07
C PHE A 54 17.47 10.01 10.46
N LYS A 55 18.49 9.17 10.23
CA LYS A 55 19.79 9.62 9.71
C LYS A 55 19.70 10.20 8.29
N THR A 56 18.82 9.64 7.45
CA THR A 56 18.60 10.07 6.06
C THR A 56 17.56 11.18 5.91
N ALA A 57 16.74 11.42 6.94
CA ALA A 57 15.76 12.48 6.93
C ALA A 57 16.40 13.86 6.87
N LYS A 58 15.68 14.79 6.26
CA LYS A 58 16.07 16.20 6.18
C LYS A 58 15.59 16.94 7.43
N LYS A 59 15.93 18.21 7.52
CA LYS A 59 15.33 19.12 8.50
C LYS A 59 13.81 19.16 8.30
N LEU A 60 13.07 18.99 9.39
CA LEU A 60 11.61 19.03 9.37
C LEU A 60 11.11 20.43 8.98
N ASN A 61 9.97 20.52 8.29
CA ASN A 61 9.33 21.82 8.08
C ASN A 61 8.79 22.36 9.43
N ALA A 62 9.14 23.60 9.78
CA ALA A 62 8.79 24.22 11.06
C ALA A 62 7.28 24.18 11.37
N LYS A 63 6.41 24.20 10.35
CA LYS A 63 4.95 24.08 10.51
C LYS A 63 4.50 22.79 11.22
N HIS A 64 5.33 21.75 11.19
CA HIS A 64 5.03 20.47 11.84
C HIS A 64 5.40 20.45 13.33
N LEU A 65 6.16 21.44 13.80
CA LEU A 65 6.51 21.57 15.22
C LEU A 65 5.41 22.25 16.04
N THR A 66 4.41 22.84 15.40
CA THR A 66 3.38 23.66 16.06
C THR A 66 2.08 22.87 16.31
N LYS A 67 2.15 21.55 16.37
CA LYS A 67 1.00 20.65 16.55
C LYS A 67 1.40 19.43 17.35
N ASP A 68 0.49 18.95 18.18
CA ASP A 68 0.65 17.66 18.85
C ASP A 68 0.64 16.53 17.82
N VAL A 69 1.50 15.53 17.99
CA VAL A 69 1.58 14.37 17.11
C VAL A 69 1.81 13.11 17.91
N VAL A 70 1.01 12.08 17.66
CA VAL A 70 1.19 10.77 18.29
C VAL A 70 2.09 9.85 17.45
N GLY A 71 2.75 8.93 18.13
CA GLY A 71 3.79 8.10 17.55
C GLY A 71 4.13 6.89 18.41
N ILE A 72 5.29 6.32 18.14
CA ILE A 72 5.87 5.22 18.92
C ILE A 72 7.32 5.52 19.26
N ALA A 73 7.79 4.89 20.33
CA ALA A 73 9.16 5.01 20.82
C ALA A 73 9.79 3.64 21.13
N LEU A 74 11.11 3.57 20.97
CA LEU A 74 11.97 2.46 21.37
C LEU A 74 13.01 2.95 22.37
N PHE A 75 13.13 2.26 23.50
CA PHE A 75 14.16 2.54 24.50
C PHE A 75 15.38 1.64 24.28
N LEU A 76 16.55 2.26 24.16
CA LEU A 76 17.85 1.59 24.20
C LEU A 76 18.41 1.69 25.62
N ASP A 77 17.85 0.87 26.51
CA ASP A 77 18.20 0.77 27.94
C ASP A 77 19.37 -0.21 28.16
N ASN A 78 20.39 0.20 28.91
CA ASN A 78 21.56 -0.64 29.21
C ASN A 78 21.25 -1.93 29.99
N GLY A 79 20.07 -2.06 30.60
CA GLY A 79 19.66 -3.23 31.39
C GLY A 79 18.66 -4.19 30.73
N ASN A 80 18.09 -3.84 29.57
CA ASN A 80 17.10 -4.67 28.87
C ASN A 80 17.50 -4.87 27.40
N SER A 81 17.67 -6.14 26.99
CA SER A 81 17.99 -6.50 25.60
C SER A 81 16.76 -6.63 24.70
N ASN A 82 15.55 -6.59 25.27
CA ASN A 82 14.31 -6.60 24.51
C ASN A 82 13.98 -5.19 24.02
N LEU A 83 13.66 -5.08 22.73
CA LEU A 83 13.23 -3.84 22.10
C LEU A 83 11.71 -3.76 22.18
N ASP A 84 11.22 -3.21 23.29
CA ASP A 84 9.80 -2.98 23.48
C ASP A 84 9.37 -1.64 22.84
N LEU A 85 8.20 -1.66 22.20
CA LEU A 85 7.58 -0.49 21.58
C LEU A 85 6.63 0.16 22.58
N PHE A 86 6.72 1.48 22.69
CA PHE A 86 5.89 2.28 23.57
C PHE A 86 5.14 3.35 22.78
N PRO A 87 3.97 3.81 23.25
CA PRO A 87 3.30 4.96 22.66
C PRO A 87 4.15 6.20 22.92
N ALA A 88 4.13 7.13 21.98
CA ALA A 88 4.84 8.39 22.11
C ALA A 88 3.96 9.55 21.69
N VAL A 89 4.28 10.72 22.22
CA VAL A 89 3.64 11.97 21.84
C VAL A 89 4.68 13.08 21.77
N TYR A 90 4.59 13.85 20.69
CA TYR A 90 5.19 15.17 20.58
C TYR A 90 4.10 16.17 20.93
N THR A 91 4.35 17.08 21.88
CA THR A 91 3.39 18.11 22.28
C THR A 91 3.90 19.50 22.00
N TYR A 92 2.99 20.42 21.69
CA TYR A 92 3.26 21.82 21.43
C TYR A 92 2.24 22.71 22.16
N ASP A 93 2.74 23.66 22.96
CA ASP A 93 1.92 24.68 23.61
C ASP A 93 2.72 25.97 23.80
N ASN A 94 2.20 27.11 23.35
CA ASN A 94 2.79 28.45 23.53
C ASN A 94 4.31 28.50 23.25
N ASP A 95 4.72 28.09 22.04
CA ASP A 95 6.13 28.02 21.58
C ASP A 95 7.04 27.06 22.36
N LYS A 96 6.48 26.26 23.26
CA LYS A 96 7.16 25.16 23.93
C LYS A 96 6.82 23.85 23.27
N VAL A 97 7.72 22.89 23.42
CA VAL A 97 7.58 21.55 22.86
C VAL A 97 7.99 20.51 23.88
N ASP A 98 7.50 19.29 23.76
CA ASP A 98 8.08 18.13 24.44
C ASP A 98 7.98 16.85 23.62
N ILE A 99 8.89 15.90 23.88
CA ILE A 99 8.91 14.59 23.24
C ILE A 99 8.86 13.53 24.33
N SER A 100 7.74 12.82 24.42
CA SER A 100 7.48 11.89 25.51
C SER A 100 7.20 10.49 25.01
N ALA A 101 7.79 9.50 25.68
CA ALA A 101 7.45 8.09 25.52
C ALA A 101 6.72 7.59 26.77
N LEU A 102 5.56 6.98 26.59
CA LEU A 102 4.71 6.53 27.69
C LEU A 102 5.13 5.15 28.19
N ARG A 103 6.25 5.11 28.93
CA ARG A 103 6.76 3.92 29.60
C ARG A 103 6.40 3.95 31.08
N SER A 104 5.93 2.82 31.61
CA SER A 104 5.67 2.68 33.04
C SER A 104 6.97 2.87 33.84
N SER A 105 6.98 3.81 34.78
CA SER A 105 8.12 4.07 35.67
C SER A 105 8.39 2.92 36.65
N ILE A 106 7.38 2.06 36.90
CA ILE A 106 7.47 0.93 37.82
C ILE A 106 7.94 -0.33 37.09
N THR A 107 7.17 -0.76 36.08
CA THR A 107 7.42 -2.05 35.43
C THR A 107 8.41 -1.94 34.29
N LYS A 108 8.56 -0.75 33.69
CA LYS A 108 9.39 -0.51 32.50
C LYS A 108 9.04 -1.36 31.26
N MET A 109 7.99 -2.17 31.35
CA MET A 109 7.51 -3.09 30.33
C MET A 109 6.19 -2.60 29.72
N PRO A 110 5.91 -2.91 28.44
CA PRO A 110 4.67 -2.53 27.80
C PRO A 110 3.48 -3.34 28.36
N SER A 111 2.38 -2.66 28.67
CA SER A 111 1.09 -3.30 28.96
C SER A 111 0.50 -3.93 27.69
N ASP A 112 -0.54 -4.76 27.84
CA ASP A 112 -1.23 -5.31 26.67
C ASP A 112 -1.88 -4.20 25.82
N GLU A 113 -2.43 -3.16 26.45
CA GLU A 113 -2.96 -1.98 25.75
C GLU A 113 -1.86 -1.21 24.99
N THR A 114 -0.63 -1.19 25.51
CA THR A 114 0.53 -0.61 24.82
C THR A 114 0.92 -1.43 23.59
N LYS A 115 0.93 -2.76 23.71
CA LYS A 115 1.23 -3.65 22.59
C LYS A 115 0.17 -3.55 21.50
N GLU A 116 -1.11 -3.47 21.88
CA GLU A 116 -2.23 -3.26 20.97
C GLU A 116 -2.08 -1.92 20.21
N TYR A 117 -1.74 -0.84 20.93
CA TYR A 117 -1.47 0.45 20.28
C TYR A 117 -0.31 0.36 19.29
N ALA A 118 0.81 -0.26 19.68
CA ALA A 118 1.98 -0.39 18.83
C ALA A 118 1.67 -1.24 17.57
N ASP A 119 0.95 -2.35 17.73
CA ASP A 119 0.52 -3.18 16.62
C ASP A 119 -0.45 -2.44 15.68
N ALA A 120 -1.41 -1.70 16.24
CA ALA A 120 -2.29 -0.85 15.45
C ALA A 120 -1.51 0.26 14.72
N PHE A 121 -0.54 0.91 15.36
CA PHE A 121 0.27 1.96 14.74
C PHE A 121 1.13 1.42 13.57
N LEU A 122 1.64 0.20 13.70
CA LEU A 122 2.55 -0.41 12.71
C LEU A 122 1.80 -1.14 11.59
N ASN A 123 0.84 -1.98 11.96
CA ASN A 123 0.25 -2.99 11.09
C ASN A 123 -1.20 -2.67 10.71
N ASN A 124 -1.97 -2.09 11.64
CA ASN A 124 -3.41 -1.85 11.44
C ASN A 124 -3.87 -0.42 11.78
N ARG A 125 -3.27 0.57 11.11
CA ARG A 125 -3.46 2.00 11.42
C ARG A 125 -4.92 2.47 11.37
N ARG A 126 -5.80 1.79 10.64
CA ARG A 126 -7.25 2.14 10.59
C ARG A 126 -7.91 2.00 11.96
N ASP A 127 -7.43 1.07 12.77
CA ASP A 127 -7.99 0.79 14.08
C ASP A 127 -7.26 1.55 15.21
N ILE A 128 -6.22 2.35 14.89
CA ILE A 128 -5.51 3.11 15.92
C ILE A 128 -6.44 4.07 16.66
N GLY A 129 -7.41 4.66 15.96
CA GLY A 129 -8.44 5.51 16.55
C GLY A 129 -9.35 4.79 17.55
N LYS A 130 -9.37 3.46 17.58
CA LYS A 130 -10.13 2.67 18.57
C LYS A 130 -9.29 2.30 19.79
N SER A 131 -7.97 2.43 19.71
CA SER A 131 -7.08 2.14 20.83
C SER A 131 -7.37 3.10 21.99
N LYS A 132 -7.53 2.54 23.19
CA LYS A 132 -7.69 3.35 24.41
C LYS A 132 -6.52 4.29 24.64
N ILE A 133 -5.30 3.83 24.37
CA ILE A 133 -4.08 4.65 24.47
C ILE A 133 -4.14 5.83 23.52
N PHE A 134 -4.55 5.59 22.26
CA PHE A 134 -4.70 6.67 21.29
C PHE A 134 -5.70 7.70 21.77
N GLN A 135 -6.88 7.26 22.25
CA GLN A 135 -7.92 8.16 22.77
C GLN A 135 -7.45 8.95 24.00
N SER A 136 -6.72 8.29 24.91
CA SER A 136 -6.13 8.93 26.08
C SER A 136 -5.13 10.02 25.69
N LEU A 137 -4.28 9.75 24.71
CA LEU A 137 -3.27 10.68 24.22
C LEU A 137 -3.86 11.96 23.61
N LEU A 138 -5.17 12.00 23.30
CA LEU A 138 -5.84 13.20 22.77
C LEU A 138 -6.30 14.16 23.87
N THR A 139 -6.50 13.63 25.06
CA THR A 139 -7.14 14.34 26.17
C THR A 139 -6.22 14.49 27.37
N ASP A 140 -5.25 13.60 27.52
CA ASP A 140 -4.35 13.50 28.66
C ASP A 140 -2.95 13.11 28.18
N HIS A 141 -2.14 14.13 27.90
CA HIS A 141 -0.76 14.00 27.44
C HIS A 141 0.17 14.97 28.20
N PRO A 142 1.49 14.67 28.28
CA PRO A 142 2.47 15.55 28.91
C PRO A 142 2.45 16.97 28.33
N LYS A 143 2.46 17.98 29.20
CA LYS A 143 2.48 19.39 28.79
C LYS A 143 3.83 19.74 28.19
N ALA A 144 3.81 20.67 27.24
CA ALA A 144 5.02 21.21 26.64
C ALA A 144 5.67 22.24 27.59
N GLU A 145 6.87 21.93 28.05
CA GLU A 145 7.69 22.72 28.97
C GLU A 145 9.05 23.07 28.37
N SER A 146 9.54 22.26 27.43
CA SER A 146 10.87 22.41 26.85
C SER A 146 10.93 23.47 25.74
N THR A 147 12.13 24.03 25.56
CA THR A 147 12.44 24.94 24.44
C THR A 147 13.14 24.17 23.33
N TYR A 148 13.02 24.67 22.10
CA TYR A 148 13.75 24.13 20.97
C TYR A 148 14.58 25.20 20.27
N THR A 149 15.66 24.74 19.64
CA THR A 149 16.56 25.57 18.83
C THR A 149 16.68 24.97 17.45
N GLU A 150 16.68 25.84 16.46
CA GLU A 150 16.86 25.49 15.06
C GLU A 150 18.35 25.35 14.74
N LEU A 151 18.75 24.19 14.19
CA LEU A 151 20.09 23.93 13.67
C LEU A 151 20.01 23.77 12.14
N THR A 152 21.17 23.68 11.46
CA THR A 152 21.23 23.60 10.00
C THR A 152 20.41 22.44 9.42
N ASN A 153 20.47 21.26 10.04
CA ASN A 153 19.87 20.03 9.49
C ASN A 153 18.72 19.45 10.34
N GLU A 154 18.42 20.05 11.48
CA GLU A 154 17.54 19.47 12.51
C GLU A 154 17.04 20.54 13.48
N TYR A 155 16.08 20.16 14.32
CA TYR A 155 15.75 20.91 15.53
C TYR A 155 16.29 20.19 16.73
N LYS A 156 16.63 20.95 17.75
CA LYS A 156 17.12 20.44 19.01
C LYS A 156 16.17 20.85 20.12
N VAL A 157 15.66 19.89 20.87
CA VAL A 157 14.84 20.13 22.05
C VAL A 157 15.70 19.88 23.29
N PHE A 158 15.67 20.83 24.22
CA PHE A 158 16.36 20.71 25.50
C PHE A 158 15.33 20.58 26.61
N SER A 159 15.20 19.37 27.15
CA SER A 159 14.41 19.10 28.37
C SER A 159 15.34 18.98 29.58
N PRO A 160 14.80 19.06 30.81
CA PRO A 160 15.60 18.82 32.02
C PRO A 160 16.27 17.44 32.09
N ALA A 161 15.71 16.44 31.40
CA ALA A 161 16.15 15.04 31.51
C ALA A 161 16.92 14.52 30.28
N ASP A 162 16.76 15.18 29.13
CA ASP A 162 17.32 14.74 27.86
C ASP A 162 17.58 15.87 26.85
N VAL A 163 18.43 15.55 25.88
CA VAL A 163 18.63 16.34 24.67
C VAL A 163 18.11 15.54 23.49
N SER A 164 17.19 16.13 22.73
CA SER A 164 16.52 15.48 21.63
C SER A 164 16.80 16.17 20.30
N PHE A 165 16.98 15.39 19.24
CA PHE A 165 17.18 15.88 17.88
C PHE A 165 16.02 15.44 16.99
N ILE A 166 15.42 16.38 16.26
CA ILE A 166 14.24 16.15 15.41
C ILE A 166 14.61 16.36 13.94
N ARG A 167 14.25 15.37 13.11
CA ARG A 167 14.35 15.39 11.65
C ARG A 167 13.07 14.81 11.05
N GLY A 168 12.86 14.97 9.75
CA GLY A 168 11.71 14.35 9.10
C GLY A 168 11.56 14.67 7.63
N ASN A 169 10.34 14.45 7.14
CA ASN A 169 9.86 14.82 5.83
C ASN A 169 8.40 15.31 5.95
N ASP A 170 7.67 15.41 4.84
CA ASP A 170 6.29 15.88 4.86
C ASP A 170 5.29 14.88 5.50
N ASP A 171 5.71 13.63 5.73
CA ASP A 171 4.85 12.55 6.22
C ASP A 171 5.23 12.05 7.62
N TRP A 172 6.52 12.05 7.95
CA TRP A 172 7.06 11.55 9.20
C TRP A 172 7.93 12.57 9.91
N MET A 173 7.81 12.58 11.22
CA MET A 173 8.74 13.22 12.14
C MET A 173 9.44 12.14 12.95
N TYR A 174 10.77 12.18 12.98
CA TYR A 174 11.62 11.28 13.74
C TYR A 174 12.38 12.07 14.79
N ALA A 175 12.56 11.47 15.96
CA ALA A 175 13.40 12.06 16.99
C ALA A 175 14.34 11.03 17.62
N VAL A 176 15.48 11.49 18.10
CA VAL A 176 16.39 10.70 18.94
C VAL A 176 16.75 11.51 20.17
N SER A 177 16.46 10.97 21.35
CA SER A 177 16.71 11.59 22.65
C SER A 177 17.85 10.89 23.36
N PHE A 178 18.72 11.68 23.99
CA PHE A 178 19.85 11.23 24.78
C PHE A 178 19.69 11.79 26.20
N GLY A 179 19.41 10.91 27.16
CA GLY A 179 19.13 11.32 28.54
C GLY A 179 19.63 10.32 29.57
N ASN A 180 19.19 10.54 30.81
CA ASN A 180 19.55 9.71 31.97
C ASN A 180 19.00 8.28 31.86
N GLU A 181 17.87 8.09 31.17
CA GLU A 181 17.24 6.78 30.98
C GLU A 181 17.79 6.00 29.78
N GLY A 182 18.79 6.54 29.07
CA GLY A 182 19.40 5.93 27.90
C GLY A 182 19.14 6.72 26.64
N ILE A 183 19.03 6.00 25.51
CA ILE A 183 18.71 6.58 24.21
C ILE A 183 17.30 6.16 23.83
N ILE A 184 16.47 7.11 23.41
CA ILE A 184 15.11 6.83 22.97
C ILE A 184 14.97 7.25 21.51
N ILE A 185 14.36 6.41 20.70
CA ILE A 185 14.14 6.66 19.27
C ILE A 185 12.65 6.72 19.02
N TYR A 186 12.21 7.76 18.33
CA TYR A 186 10.80 8.06 18.12
C TYR A 186 10.46 8.11 16.64
N ALA A 187 9.24 7.70 16.32
CA ALA A 187 8.62 7.88 15.02
C ALA A 187 7.18 8.37 15.18
N PHE A 188 6.91 9.54 14.62
CA PHE A 188 5.63 10.23 14.64
C PHE A 188 5.10 10.34 13.22
N LYS A 189 3.81 10.06 13.06
CA LYS A 189 3.13 10.13 11.76
C LYS A 189 2.39 11.46 11.68
N LEU A 190 2.81 12.35 10.80
CA LEU A 190 2.29 13.72 10.73
C LEU A 190 0.83 13.79 10.28
N SER A 191 0.31 12.73 9.65
CA SER A 191 -1.12 12.60 9.38
C SER A 191 -1.97 12.41 10.63
N LEU A 192 -1.36 12.14 11.79
CA LEU A 192 -1.99 12.03 13.10
C LEU A 192 -1.78 13.29 13.99
N ALA A 193 -1.61 14.48 13.39
CA ALA A 193 -1.31 15.72 14.11
C ALA A 193 -2.52 16.65 14.37
N GLY A 194 -2.60 17.28 15.55
CA GLY A 194 -3.48 18.44 15.89
C GLY A 194 -4.99 18.18 16.03
N GLU A 195 -5.83 19.24 15.89
CA GLU A 195 -7.31 19.17 15.97
C GLU A 195 -7.98 18.21 14.95
N GLU A 196 -7.20 17.67 14.01
CA GLU A 196 -7.65 16.62 13.07
C GLU A 196 -7.77 15.24 13.74
N ILE A 197 -7.29 15.08 14.97
CA ILE A 197 -7.38 13.85 15.75
C ILE A 197 -8.78 13.63 16.35
N SER A 198 -9.83 13.82 15.53
CA SER A 198 -11.11 13.15 15.78
C SER A 198 -11.07 11.83 15.04
N GLY A 199 -11.36 10.71 15.73
CA GLY A 199 -11.20 9.36 15.16
C GLY A 199 -11.78 9.18 13.75
N LYS A 200 -12.85 9.92 13.39
CA LYS A 200 -13.43 9.91 12.04
C LYS A 200 -12.56 10.58 10.95
N LYS A 201 -11.98 11.75 11.20
CA LYS A 201 -11.14 12.45 10.20
C LYS A 201 -9.80 11.74 10.00
N VAL A 202 -9.22 11.21 11.08
CA VAL A 202 -8.00 10.38 11.01
C VAL A 202 -8.25 9.10 10.23
N VAL A 203 -9.35 8.39 10.51
CA VAL A 203 -9.73 7.18 9.74
C VAL A 203 -9.90 7.49 8.26
N GLU A 204 -10.52 8.62 7.91
CA GLU A 204 -10.73 9.03 6.52
C GLU A 204 -9.42 9.41 5.81
N LYS A 205 -8.51 10.12 6.49
CA LYS A 205 -7.18 10.46 5.95
C LYS A 205 -6.29 9.22 5.78
N ILE A 206 -6.30 8.29 6.74
CA ILE A 206 -5.62 7.00 6.63
C ILE A 206 -6.25 6.14 5.52
N ARG A 207 -7.57 6.22 5.32
CA ARG A 207 -8.26 5.56 4.20
C ARG A 207 -7.73 6.11 2.87
N GLN A 208 -7.65 7.43 2.71
CA GLN A 208 -7.13 8.09 1.53
C GLN A 208 -5.64 7.77 1.29
N GLU A 209 -4.79 7.84 2.32
CA GLU A 209 -3.35 7.49 2.22
C GLU A 209 -3.14 6.02 1.80
N LYS A 210 -3.88 5.07 2.39
CA LYS A 210 -3.82 3.67 1.95
C LYS A 210 -4.43 3.47 0.56
N GLU A 211 -5.41 4.27 0.17
CA GLU A 211 -5.94 4.25 -1.20
C GLU A 211 -4.93 4.81 -2.20
N ASP A 212 -4.11 5.79 -1.83
CA ASP A 212 -3.05 6.35 -2.66
C ASP A 212 -1.82 5.42 -2.72
N GLU A 213 -1.44 4.78 -1.60
CA GLU A 213 -0.42 3.71 -1.56
C GLU A 213 -0.88 2.51 -2.39
N LEU A 214 -2.14 2.08 -2.22
CA LEU A 214 -2.76 1.04 -3.01
C LEU A 214 -2.85 1.45 -4.48
N THR A 215 -3.21 2.69 -4.79
CA THR A 215 -3.22 3.22 -6.18
C THR A 215 -1.82 3.13 -6.78
N THR A 216 -0.81 3.65 -6.09
CA THR A 216 0.59 3.63 -6.54
C THR A 216 1.10 2.19 -6.73
N PHE A 217 0.71 1.30 -5.81
CA PHE A 217 1.00 -0.13 -5.91
C PHE A 217 0.26 -0.77 -7.09
N LEU A 218 -1.01 -0.46 -7.31
CA LEU A 218 -1.84 -0.95 -8.44
C LEU A 218 -1.43 -0.33 -9.79
N GLU A 219 -0.73 0.80 -9.77
CA GLU A 219 -0.10 1.39 -10.96
C GLU A 219 1.19 0.65 -11.31
N LYS A 220 1.96 0.20 -10.31
CA LYS A 220 3.17 -0.62 -10.49
C LYS A 220 2.87 -2.11 -10.74
N HIS A 221 1.77 -2.60 -10.18
CA HIS A 221 1.34 -3.99 -10.18
C HIS A 221 -0.16 -4.04 -10.47
N PRO A 222 -0.58 -3.81 -11.72
CA PRO A 222 -1.99 -3.77 -12.07
C PRO A 222 -2.66 -5.08 -11.70
N PHE A 223 -3.60 -4.97 -10.77
CA PHE A 223 -4.63 -5.94 -10.47
C PHE A 223 -4.14 -7.39 -10.37
N ALA A 224 -3.42 -7.68 -9.28
CA ALA A 224 -3.46 -9.04 -8.75
C ALA A 224 -4.95 -9.38 -8.50
N HIS A 225 -5.49 -10.21 -9.40
CA HIS A 225 -6.88 -10.65 -9.45
C HIS A 225 -7.39 -10.87 -8.03
N SER A 226 -8.45 -10.16 -7.61
CA SER A 226 -9.00 -10.30 -6.26
C SER A 226 -9.89 -11.55 -6.14
N SER A 227 -9.70 -12.55 -7.00
CA SER A 227 -10.27 -13.87 -6.74
C SER A 227 -9.48 -14.50 -5.59
N ASP A 228 -10.15 -14.64 -4.45
CA ASP A 228 -9.64 -15.25 -3.23
C ASP A 228 -8.62 -16.37 -3.47
N ASP A 229 -7.37 -16.11 -3.06
CA ASP A 229 -6.26 -17.09 -3.01
C ASP A 229 -6.70 -18.44 -2.38
N HIS A 230 -7.71 -18.39 -1.51
CA HIS A 230 -8.35 -19.56 -0.87
C HIS A 230 -8.95 -20.55 -1.86
N ASN A 231 -9.54 -20.08 -2.97
CA ASN A 231 -10.24 -20.97 -3.90
C ASN A 231 -9.26 -21.82 -4.70
N ILE A 232 -8.16 -21.24 -5.18
CA ILE A 232 -7.15 -21.94 -5.98
C ILE A 232 -6.42 -23.00 -5.16
N TYR A 233 -6.02 -22.64 -3.93
CA TYR A 233 -5.49 -23.61 -2.97
C TYR A 233 -6.47 -24.78 -2.80
N SER A 234 -7.76 -24.49 -2.58
CA SER A 234 -8.78 -25.52 -2.40
C SER A 234 -8.96 -26.41 -3.64
N TYR A 235 -8.92 -25.85 -4.84
CA TYR A 235 -9.09 -26.60 -6.09
C TYR A 235 -7.89 -27.51 -6.35
N VAL A 236 -6.66 -27.00 -6.24
CA VAL A 236 -5.45 -27.80 -6.45
C VAL A 236 -5.34 -28.88 -5.39
N LYS A 237 -5.65 -28.57 -4.12
CA LYS A 237 -5.70 -29.56 -3.04
C LYS A 237 -6.67 -30.69 -3.35
N ARG A 238 -7.92 -30.39 -3.72
CA ARG A 238 -8.91 -31.41 -4.09
C ARG A 238 -8.44 -32.26 -5.24
N LEU A 239 -7.92 -31.65 -6.31
CA LEU A 239 -7.37 -32.40 -7.44
C LEU A 239 -6.26 -33.36 -7.00
N ARG A 240 -5.36 -32.95 -6.10
CA ARG A 240 -4.30 -33.83 -5.56
C ARG A 240 -4.84 -34.99 -4.71
N GLU A 241 -6.02 -34.84 -4.12
CA GLU A 241 -6.68 -35.86 -3.30
C GLU A 241 -7.55 -36.81 -4.16
N SER A 242 -8.03 -36.34 -5.32
CA SER A 242 -8.97 -37.06 -6.19
C SER A 242 -8.30 -37.81 -7.35
N SER A 243 -8.89 -38.94 -7.75
CA SER A 243 -8.44 -39.70 -8.93
C SER A 243 -8.78 -38.94 -10.23
N PRO A 244 -7.92 -38.97 -11.28
CA PRO A 244 -6.67 -39.72 -11.40
C PRO A 244 -5.45 -39.01 -10.81
N PHE A 245 -5.57 -37.74 -10.47
CA PHE A 245 -4.46 -36.86 -10.12
C PHE A 245 -3.74 -37.22 -8.82
N SER A 246 -4.42 -37.86 -7.87
CA SER A 246 -3.82 -38.38 -6.64
C SER A 246 -2.74 -39.45 -6.86
N LYS A 247 -2.68 -40.05 -8.05
CA LYS A 247 -1.63 -41.02 -8.45
C LYS A 247 -0.74 -40.51 -9.59
N ASP A 248 -1.04 -39.33 -10.13
CA ASP A 248 -0.28 -38.74 -11.23
C ASP A 248 0.97 -38.05 -10.68
N LYS A 249 2.13 -38.70 -10.85
CA LYS A 249 3.43 -38.17 -10.39
C LYS A 249 3.79 -36.84 -11.03
N GLU A 250 3.42 -36.62 -12.29
CA GLU A 250 3.73 -35.37 -12.99
C GLU A 250 2.86 -34.24 -12.45
N PHE A 251 1.57 -34.50 -12.25
CA PHE A 251 0.66 -33.55 -11.62
C PHE A 251 1.12 -33.19 -10.19
N LEU A 252 1.42 -34.20 -9.37
CA LEU A 252 1.85 -34.00 -7.99
C LEU A 252 3.15 -33.21 -7.90
N LYS A 253 4.09 -33.43 -8.82
CA LYS A 253 5.33 -32.66 -8.88
C LYS A 253 5.09 -31.21 -9.29
N ASN A 254 4.35 -30.98 -10.38
CA ASN A 254 4.15 -29.62 -10.90
C ASN A 254 3.21 -28.76 -10.04
N THR A 255 2.47 -29.37 -9.11
CA THR A 255 1.58 -28.66 -8.20
C THR A 255 2.07 -28.66 -6.76
N GLU A 256 3.28 -29.14 -6.44
CA GLU A 256 3.79 -29.25 -5.06
C GLU A 256 3.81 -27.92 -4.31
N THR A 257 4.03 -26.82 -5.02
CA THR A 257 4.11 -25.48 -4.42
C THR A 257 2.78 -24.99 -3.85
N TYR A 258 1.64 -25.65 -4.13
CA TYR A 258 0.32 -25.23 -3.64
C TYR A 258 0.22 -25.14 -2.11
N GLU A 259 1.04 -25.88 -1.35
CA GLU A 259 1.02 -25.88 0.12
C GLU A 259 1.53 -24.57 0.73
N GLN A 260 2.29 -23.80 -0.04
CA GLN A 260 2.71 -22.47 0.37
C GLN A 260 1.55 -21.50 0.18
N ARG A 261 1.37 -20.58 1.12
CA ARG A 261 0.32 -19.57 1.03
C ARG A 261 0.55 -18.73 -0.23
N ILE A 262 -0.31 -18.92 -1.23
CA ILE A 262 -0.36 -18.06 -2.41
C ILE A 262 -0.88 -16.71 -1.94
N ASN A 263 -0.06 -15.69 -2.12
CA ASN A 263 -0.40 -14.29 -1.94
C ASN A 263 0.35 -13.48 -2.99
N ARG A 264 0.02 -12.19 -3.10
CA ARG A 264 0.55 -11.29 -4.13
C ARG A 264 2.09 -11.30 -4.23
N ASP A 265 2.78 -11.39 -3.10
CA ASP A 265 4.25 -11.35 -3.05
C ASP A 265 4.91 -12.71 -3.34
N SER A 266 4.15 -13.81 -3.20
CA SER A 266 4.64 -15.18 -3.42
C SER A 266 4.25 -15.76 -4.78
N LEU A 267 3.40 -15.10 -5.57
CA LEU A 267 2.95 -15.55 -6.90
C LEU A 267 4.11 -15.98 -7.82
N ILE A 268 5.25 -15.29 -7.72
CA ILE A 268 6.45 -15.61 -8.50
C ILE A 268 6.98 -17.03 -8.26
N HIS A 269 6.75 -17.60 -7.08
CA HIS A 269 7.17 -18.96 -6.73
C HIS A 269 6.24 -20.03 -7.33
N HIS A 270 5.08 -19.64 -7.86
CA HIS A 270 4.04 -20.54 -8.36
C HIS A 270 3.87 -20.51 -9.89
N ILE A 271 4.69 -19.74 -10.61
CA ILE A 271 4.57 -19.56 -12.07
C ILE A 271 4.68 -20.88 -12.84
N GLY A 272 5.53 -21.81 -12.37
CA GLY A 272 5.64 -23.16 -12.93
C GLY A 272 4.33 -23.94 -12.82
N MET A 273 3.68 -23.88 -11.66
CA MET A 273 2.38 -24.50 -11.41
C MET A 273 1.29 -23.92 -12.32
N PHE A 274 1.14 -22.59 -12.38
CA PHE A 274 0.13 -21.96 -13.24
C PHE A 274 0.35 -22.27 -14.72
N SER A 275 1.61 -22.27 -15.17
CA SER A 275 1.97 -22.64 -16.54
C SER A 275 1.60 -24.09 -16.86
N TYR A 276 1.77 -25.00 -15.90
CA TYR A 276 1.39 -26.41 -16.02
C TYR A 276 -0.14 -26.58 -16.06
N LEU A 277 -0.85 -26.00 -15.09
CA LEU A 277 -2.32 -26.10 -14.98
C LEU A 277 -3.04 -25.60 -16.24
N LEU A 278 -2.52 -24.54 -16.88
CA LEU A 278 -3.09 -24.00 -18.11
C LEU A 278 -2.99 -25.00 -19.28
N LYS A 279 -1.87 -25.74 -19.37
CA LYS A 279 -1.61 -26.77 -20.39
C LYS A 279 -2.26 -28.11 -20.09
N LEU A 280 -2.58 -28.38 -18.82
CA LEU A 280 -3.13 -29.64 -18.38
C LEU A 280 -4.48 -29.91 -19.08
N LYS A 281 -4.61 -31.13 -19.62
CA LYS A 281 -5.86 -31.65 -20.15
C LYS A 281 -6.59 -32.36 -19.02
N PHE A 282 -7.68 -31.77 -18.56
CA PHE A 282 -8.51 -32.38 -17.52
C PHE A 282 -9.37 -33.51 -18.13
N PRO A 283 -9.50 -34.65 -17.43
CA PRO A 283 -10.47 -35.70 -17.77
C PRO A 283 -11.87 -35.12 -17.96
N LYS A 284 -12.63 -35.62 -18.95
CA LYS A 284 -13.96 -35.09 -19.28
C LYS A 284 -14.95 -35.26 -18.12
N GLU A 285 -14.75 -36.31 -17.34
CA GLU A 285 -15.55 -36.66 -16.17
C GLU A 285 -15.46 -35.61 -15.05
N LEU A 286 -14.40 -34.78 -15.06
CA LEU A 286 -14.25 -33.62 -14.17
C LEU A 286 -14.77 -32.31 -14.79
N LEU A 287 -15.04 -32.30 -16.11
CA LEU A 287 -15.58 -31.15 -16.84
C LEU A 287 -17.12 -31.18 -16.91
N GLU A 288 -17.74 -32.36 -16.73
CA GLU A 288 -19.19 -32.53 -16.62
C GLU A 288 -19.59 -32.31 -15.16
N ASP A 289 -20.33 -31.22 -14.93
CA ASP A 289 -20.82 -30.75 -13.63
C ASP A 289 -21.54 -31.89 -12.88
N GLY A 290 -20.82 -32.59 -12.00
CA GLY A 290 -21.34 -33.82 -11.40
C GLY A 290 -20.40 -34.65 -10.53
N ALA A 291 -19.08 -34.46 -10.61
CA ALA A 291 -18.14 -35.15 -9.71
C ALA A 291 -17.14 -34.15 -9.12
N GLU A 292 -17.54 -33.55 -7.99
CA GLU A 292 -16.81 -32.57 -7.17
C GLU A 292 -16.76 -31.14 -7.75
N ASN A 293 -17.21 -30.16 -6.95
CA ASN A 293 -17.29 -28.72 -7.26
C ASN A 293 -15.91 -28.07 -7.60
N ILE A 294 -15.23 -28.49 -8.66
CA ILE A 294 -13.96 -27.93 -9.12
C ILE A 294 -14.22 -27.09 -10.36
N ASP A 295 -14.16 -25.78 -10.21
CA ASP A 295 -14.32 -24.83 -11.30
C ASP A 295 -13.05 -24.82 -12.16
N ILE A 296 -12.91 -25.80 -13.05
CA ILE A 296 -11.73 -25.95 -13.92
C ILE A 296 -11.56 -24.74 -14.84
N TYR A 297 -12.67 -24.17 -15.32
CA TYR A 297 -12.63 -22.96 -16.12
C TYR A 297 -12.12 -21.78 -15.29
N GLY A 298 -12.61 -21.60 -14.07
CA GLY A 298 -12.10 -20.62 -13.12
C GLY A 298 -10.63 -20.83 -12.75
N LEU A 299 -10.19 -22.08 -12.58
CA LEU A 299 -8.78 -22.41 -12.33
C LEU A 299 -7.88 -22.02 -13.50
N LYS A 300 -8.31 -22.29 -14.73
CA LYS A 300 -7.55 -21.92 -15.95
C LYS A 300 -7.61 -20.42 -16.21
N HIS A 301 -8.76 -19.78 -16.00
CA HIS A 301 -8.94 -18.34 -16.06
C HIS A 301 -7.93 -17.64 -15.15
N PHE A 302 -7.95 -18.01 -13.86
CA PHE A 302 -7.05 -17.47 -12.86
C PHE A 302 -5.59 -17.69 -13.24
N SER A 303 -5.22 -18.93 -13.60
CA SER A 303 -3.85 -19.25 -14.01
C SER A 303 -3.38 -18.38 -15.18
N ALA A 304 -4.24 -18.16 -16.17
CA ALA A 304 -3.93 -17.30 -17.31
C ALA A 304 -3.77 -15.84 -16.88
N HIS A 305 -4.69 -15.29 -16.09
CA HIS A 305 -4.60 -13.90 -15.64
C HIS A 305 -3.37 -13.66 -14.77
N THR A 306 -3.07 -14.56 -13.82
CA THR A 306 -1.88 -14.50 -12.97
C THR A 306 -0.59 -14.53 -13.79
N LEU A 307 -0.53 -15.34 -14.85
CA LEU A 307 0.61 -15.31 -15.76
C LEU A 307 0.70 -13.97 -16.51
N GLY A 308 -0.43 -13.36 -16.85
CA GLY A 308 -0.49 -11.99 -17.37
C GLY A 308 0.16 -10.99 -16.42
N ASP A 309 -0.24 -11.02 -15.14
CA ASP A 309 0.30 -10.14 -14.09
C ASP A 309 1.80 -10.36 -13.89
N TYR A 310 2.25 -11.61 -13.93
CA TYR A 310 3.66 -11.95 -13.86
C TYR A 310 4.44 -11.32 -15.02
N TYR A 311 4.02 -11.50 -16.26
CA TYR A 311 4.74 -10.93 -17.40
C TYR A 311 4.66 -9.40 -17.43
N PHE A 312 3.57 -8.81 -16.97
CA PHE A 312 3.48 -7.38 -16.75
C PHE A 312 4.56 -6.91 -15.77
N SER A 313 4.74 -7.59 -14.64
CA SER A 313 5.77 -7.26 -13.63
C SER A 313 7.19 -7.42 -14.17
N LYS A 314 7.39 -8.31 -15.15
CA LYS A 314 8.65 -8.50 -15.89
C LYS A 314 8.82 -7.52 -17.04
N GLN A 315 7.89 -6.57 -17.20
CA GLN A 315 7.85 -5.59 -18.29
C GLN A 315 7.75 -6.23 -19.69
N ASP A 316 7.33 -7.49 -19.76
CA ASP A 316 6.99 -8.18 -21.01
C ASP A 316 5.50 -7.97 -21.30
N TYR A 317 5.15 -6.74 -21.66
CA TYR A 317 3.76 -6.31 -21.82
C TYR A 317 3.06 -7.02 -22.99
N SER A 318 3.80 -7.43 -24.02
CA SER A 318 3.22 -8.17 -25.14
C SER A 318 2.77 -9.55 -24.71
N LYS A 319 3.58 -10.24 -23.90
CA LYS A 319 3.22 -11.53 -23.32
C LYS A 319 2.13 -11.41 -22.25
N ALA A 320 2.14 -10.33 -21.46
CA ALA A 320 1.05 -10.03 -20.54
C ALA A 320 -0.30 -9.97 -21.27
N ILE A 321 -0.38 -9.20 -22.37
CA ILE A 321 -1.57 -9.09 -23.22
C ILE A 321 -2.02 -10.46 -23.75
N GLU A 322 -1.08 -11.30 -24.20
CA GLU A 322 -1.39 -12.66 -24.66
C GLU A 322 -2.13 -13.46 -23.57
N TYR A 323 -1.63 -13.44 -22.35
CA TYR A 323 -2.21 -14.20 -21.24
C TYR A 323 -3.54 -13.64 -20.75
N TYR A 324 -3.70 -12.32 -20.67
CA TYR A 324 -5.00 -11.71 -20.37
C TYR A 324 -6.06 -12.07 -21.41
N ARG A 325 -5.68 -12.11 -22.70
CA ARG A 325 -6.59 -12.57 -23.77
C ARG A 325 -6.94 -14.05 -23.63
N LYS A 326 -5.99 -14.91 -23.26
CA LYS A 326 -6.29 -16.34 -22.98
C LYS A 326 -7.28 -16.49 -21.82
N ALA A 327 -7.11 -15.72 -20.75
CA ALA A 327 -8.03 -15.75 -19.61
C ALA A 327 -9.48 -15.47 -20.06
N VAL A 328 -9.66 -14.55 -21.01
CA VAL A 328 -10.99 -14.18 -21.50
C VAL A 328 -11.53 -15.16 -22.56
N PHE A 329 -10.75 -15.45 -23.60
CA PHE A 329 -11.26 -16.14 -24.79
C PHE A 329 -11.14 -17.67 -24.71
N ASP A 330 -10.04 -18.16 -24.13
CA ASP A 330 -9.76 -19.59 -24.09
C ASP A 330 -10.34 -20.21 -22.82
N PHE A 331 -10.38 -19.44 -21.72
CA PHE A 331 -10.81 -19.89 -20.40
C PHE A 331 -11.86 -18.96 -19.77
N PRO A 332 -12.94 -18.60 -20.46
CA PRO A 332 -14.00 -17.80 -19.84
C PRO A 332 -14.62 -18.58 -18.67
N ASN A 333 -14.93 -17.87 -17.58
CA ASN A 333 -15.69 -18.45 -16.48
C ASN A 333 -17.08 -18.91 -16.94
N SER A 334 -17.71 -19.83 -16.19
CA SER A 334 -19.02 -20.40 -16.55
C SER A 334 -20.20 -19.52 -16.10
N SER A 335 -19.98 -18.61 -15.14
CA SER A 335 -21.02 -17.74 -14.58
C SER A 335 -21.04 -16.38 -15.26
N ASP A 336 -22.17 -16.00 -15.86
CA ASP A 336 -22.38 -14.72 -16.56
C ASP A 336 -21.84 -13.49 -15.80
N SER A 337 -22.09 -13.40 -14.49
CA SER A 337 -21.65 -12.26 -13.68
C SER A 337 -20.14 -12.25 -13.45
N ARG A 338 -19.53 -13.44 -13.33
CA ARG A 338 -18.07 -13.60 -13.23
C ARG A 338 -17.39 -13.26 -14.54
N VAL A 339 -17.90 -13.79 -15.66
CA VAL A 339 -17.39 -13.49 -17.02
C VAL A 339 -17.32 -11.99 -17.25
N CYS A 340 -18.37 -11.26 -16.87
CA CYS A 340 -18.42 -9.82 -17.02
C CYS A 340 -17.25 -9.12 -16.31
N SER A 341 -17.09 -9.38 -15.00
CA SER A 341 -16.03 -8.78 -14.19
C SER A 341 -14.63 -9.21 -14.64
N ASP A 342 -14.47 -10.46 -15.05
CA ASP A 342 -13.19 -10.99 -15.53
C ASP A 342 -12.75 -10.36 -16.86
N VAL A 343 -13.70 -10.14 -17.77
CA VAL A 343 -13.46 -9.46 -19.05
C VAL A 343 -13.09 -8.00 -18.81
N GLU A 344 -13.84 -7.30 -17.96
CA GLU A 344 -13.56 -5.92 -17.56
C GLU A 344 -12.13 -5.80 -16.99
N ASN A 345 -11.80 -6.60 -15.99
CA ASN A 345 -10.47 -6.62 -15.36
C ASN A 345 -9.36 -6.91 -16.37
N SER A 346 -9.56 -7.92 -17.24
CA SER A 346 -8.58 -8.27 -18.26
C SER A 346 -8.37 -7.13 -19.27
N LEU A 347 -9.44 -6.43 -19.66
CA LEU A 347 -9.37 -5.29 -20.58
C LEU A 347 -8.67 -4.08 -19.96
N LEU A 348 -8.86 -3.83 -18.66
CA LEU A 348 -8.11 -2.83 -17.91
C LEU A 348 -6.61 -3.14 -17.89
N SER A 349 -6.24 -4.39 -17.64
CA SER A 349 -4.84 -4.84 -17.63
C SER A 349 -4.21 -4.81 -19.03
N ILE A 350 -4.96 -5.20 -20.07
CA ILE A 350 -4.55 -5.06 -21.47
C ILE A 350 -4.34 -3.59 -21.83
N SER A 351 -5.26 -2.70 -21.43
CA SER A 351 -5.15 -1.26 -21.67
C SER A 351 -3.86 -0.68 -21.08
N LYS A 352 -3.54 -1.02 -19.83
CA LYS A 352 -2.30 -0.58 -19.17
C LYS A 352 -1.06 -1.12 -19.88
N SER A 353 -1.10 -2.38 -20.30
CA SER A 353 -0.01 -3.01 -21.06
C SER A 353 0.25 -2.29 -22.38
N TYR A 354 -0.80 -1.93 -23.11
CA TYR A 354 -0.66 -1.14 -24.33
C TYR A 354 -0.11 0.27 -24.08
N ARG A 355 -0.52 0.92 -23.00
CA ARG A 355 0.06 2.21 -22.59
C ARG A 355 1.57 2.10 -22.34
N GLN A 356 2.03 1.07 -21.62
CA GLN A 356 3.45 0.86 -21.39
C GLN A 356 4.24 0.57 -22.69
N LEU A 357 3.56 0.04 -23.71
CA LEU A 357 4.10 -0.13 -25.06
C LEU A 357 4.00 1.14 -25.93
N ASN A 358 3.57 2.27 -25.39
CA ASN A 358 3.27 3.52 -26.12
C ASN A 358 2.26 3.34 -27.27
N LYS A 359 1.33 2.39 -27.13
CA LYS A 359 0.23 2.13 -28.10
C LYS A 359 -1.07 2.73 -27.58
N MET A 360 -1.14 4.06 -27.56
CA MET A 360 -2.26 4.77 -26.91
C MET A 360 -3.63 4.47 -27.52
N ASP A 361 -3.76 4.37 -28.84
CA ASP A 361 -5.04 4.03 -29.46
C ASP A 361 -5.53 2.64 -29.05
N ASP A 362 -4.63 1.66 -28.97
CA ASP A 362 -4.95 0.30 -28.49
C ASP A 362 -5.30 0.31 -26.98
N ALA A 363 -4.63 1.18 -26.19
CA ALA A 363 -4.92 1.38 -24.78
C ALA A 363 -6.33 1.97 -24.57
N PHE A 364 -6.70 3.00 -25.32
CA PHE A 364 -8.04 3.58 -25.31
C PHE A 364 -9.10 2.58 -25.78
N ALA A 365 -8.85 1.87 -26.88
CA ALA A 365 -9.77 0.86 -27.38
C ALA A 365 -10.02 -0.26 -26.35
N SER A 366 -9.00 -0.66 -25.60
CA SER A 366 -9.14 -1.67 -24.54
C SER A 366 -9.91 -1.13 -23.34
N LEU A 367 -9.64 0.12 -22.93
CA LEU A 367 -10.35 0.79 -21.82
C LEU A 367 -11.83 1.04 -22.14
N LEU A 368 -12.14 1.43 -23.39
CA LEU A 368 -13.53 1.51 -23.85
C LEU A 368 -14.21 0.14 -23.83
N GLY A 369 -13.48 -0.94 -24.12
CA GLY A 369 -14.01 -2.30 -24.02
C GLY A 369 -14.39 -2.67 -22.58
N ALA A 370 -13.61 -2.25 -21.59
CA ALA A 370 -13.95 -2.41 -20.18
C ALA A 370 -15.26 -1.67 -19.84
N VAL A 371 -15.39 -0.41 -20.23
CA VAL A 371 -16.61 0.40 -20.04
C VAL A 371 -17.83 -0.17 -20.77
N TYR A 372 -17.61 -0.71 -21.96
CA TYR A 372 -18.64 -1.39 -22.74
C TYR A 372 -19.01 -2.74 -22.14
N SER A 373 -18.23 -3.24 -21.20
CA SER A 373 -18.60 -4.41 -20.39
C SER A 373 -19.41 -3.96 -19.18
N CYS A 374 -20.37 -4.79 -18.75
CA CYS A 374 -21.10 -4.68 -17.47
C CYS A 374 -21.96 -3.42 -17.21
N GLY A 375 -21.85 -2.36 -18.02
CA GLY A 375 -22.80 -1.26 -18.04
C GLY A 375 -22.70 -0.22 -16.94
N THR A 376 -21.63 -0.27 -16.14
CA THR A 376 -21.30 0.73 -15.14
C THR A 376 -19.86 1.13 -15.28
N ILE A 377 -19.60 2.43 -15.48
CA ILE A 377 -18.24 2.97 -15.35
C ILE A 377 -17.94 3.13 -13.87
N SER A 378 -16.92 2.42 -13.41
CA SER A 378 -16.33 2.57 -12.09
C SER A 378 -15.52 3.86 -11.98
N ASN A 379 -15.35 4.39 -10.77
CA ASN A 379 -14.45 5.52 -10.51
C ASN A 379 -13.01 5.22 -10.97
N ALA A 380 -12.60 3.94 -10.99
CA ALA A 380 -11.28 3.52 -11.43
C ALA A 380 -11.08 3.73 -12.93
N GLU A 381 -12.08 3.37 -13.75
CA GLU A 381 -12.07 3.60 -15.18
C GLU A 381 -12.06 5.10 -15.51
N GLU A 382 -12.91 5.91 -14.86
CA GLU A 382 -12.90 7.36 -15.07
C GLU A 382 -11.53 7.98 -14.76
N LYS A 383 -10.90 7.57 -13.64
CA LYS A 383 -9.54 8.00 -13.27
C LYS A 383 -8.52 7.61 -14.33
N GLN A 384 -8.63 6.40 -14.88
CA GLN A 384 -7.72 5.90 -15.90
C GLN A 384 -7.88 6.65 -17.24
N PHE A 385 -9.12 6.95 -17.66
CA PHE A 385 -9.35 7.82 -18.83
C PHE A 385 -8.73 9.19 -18.66
N ASN A 386 -8.96 9.84 -17.50
CA ASN A 386 -8.42 11.16 -17.22
C ASN A 386 -6.88 11.16 -17.22
N SER A 387 -6.26 10.09 -16.69
CA SER A 387 -4.81 9.90 -16.75
C SER A 387 -4.30 9.79 -18.19
N TYR A 388 -5.01 9.06 -19.06
CA TYR A 388 -4.63 8.91 -20.46
C TYR A 388 -4.77 10.23 -21.21
N ILE A 389 -5.88 10.96 -21.00
CA ILE A 389 -6.10 12.29 -21.61
C ILE A 389 -5.05 13.30 -21.15
N ALA A 390 -4.65 13.27 -19.88
CA ALA A 390 -3.64 14.20 -19.35
C ALA A 390 -2.23 13.94 -19.92
N THR A 391 -1.95 12.72 -20.37
CA THR A 391 -0.64 12.31 -20.88
C THR A 391 -0.58 12.14 -22.39
N ASP A 392 -1.72 12.12 -23.05
CA ASP A 392 -1.86 12.09 -24.50
C ASP A 392 -2.17 13.49 -25.04
N THR A 393 -1.71 13.83 -26.24
CA THR A 393 -2.02 15.10 -26.90
C THR A 393 -3.41 15.10 -27.57
N THR A 394 -4.24 14.11 -27.24
CA THR A 394 -5.55 13.92 -27.85
C THR A 394 -6.50 15.07 -27.45
N ASP A 395 -7.00 15.76 -28.46
CA ASP A 395 -8.09 16.72 -28.35
C ASP A 395 -9.38 16.03 -27.84
N LYS A 396 -10.02 16.62 -26.81
CA LYS A 396 -11.21 16.04 -26.17
C LYS A 396 -12.40 15.96 -27.10
N ASP A 397 -12.60 16.95 -27.97
CA ASP A 397 -13.70 16.93 -28.95
C ASP A 397 -13.48 15.82 -29.98
N GLN A 398 -12.24 15.61 -30.40
CA GLN A 398 -11.90 14.50 -31.29
C GLN A 398 -12.08 13.15 -30.60
N LEU A 399 -11.61 12.97 -29.36
CA LEU A 399 -11.83 11.74 -28.59
C LEU A 399 -13.33 11.41 -28.47
N LYS A 400 -14.14 12.44 -28.21
CA LYS A 400 -15.59 12.28 -28.15
C LYS A 400 -16.16 11.78 -29.49
N LYS A 401 -15.75 12.36 -30.63
CA LYS A 401 -16.17 11.90 -31.97
C LYS A 401 -15.71 10.47 -32.24
N ASP A 402 -14.50 10.12 -31.82
CA ASP A 402 -13.96 8.77 -32.00
C ASP A 402 -14.76 7.73 -31.19
N ILE A 403 -15.20 8.08 -29.98
CA ILE A 403 -16.11 7.25 -29.15
C ILE A 403 -17.48 7.12 -29.81
N ASP A 404 -18.03 8.21 -30.33
CA ASP A 404 -19.32 8.19 -31.03
C ASP A 404 -19.25 7.27 -32.26
N GLN A 405 -18.15 7.35 -33.01
CA GLN A 405 -17.90 6.47 -34.15
C GLN A 405 -17.70 5.01 -33.73
N SER A 406 -17.03 4.74 -32.61
CA SER A 406 -16.79 3.37 -32.17
C SER A 406 -18.08 2.63 -31.80
N LEU A 407 -19.03 3.31 -31.18
CA LEU A 407 -20.35 2.76 -30.86
C LEU A 407 -21.13 2.29 -32.11
N LEU A 408 -20.92 2.94 -33.26
CA LEU A 408 -21.56 2.56 -34.54
C LEU A 408 -20.93 1.32 -35.19
N THR A 409 -19.78 0.86 -34.71
CA THR A 409 -19.03 -0.27 -35.31
C THR A 409 -19.21 -1.58 -34.55
N ILE A 410 -20.07 -1.60 -33.53
CA ILE A 410 -20.29 -2.76 -32.67
C ILE A 410 -20.84 -3.92 -33.50
N LYS A 411 -20.17 -5.08 -33.40
CA LYS A 411 -20.56 -6.32 -34.08
C LYS A 411 -20.57 -7.47 -33.07
N ASN A 412 -21.66 -8.24 -33.06
CA ASN A 412 -21.72 -9.47 -32.27
C ASN A 412 -20.68 -10.47 -32.76
N LEU A 413 -20.02 -11.14 -31.82
CA LEU A 413 -19.13 -12.26 -32.08
C LEU A 413 -19.86 -13.56 -31.74
N LYS A 414 -19.60 -14.14 -30.56
CA LYS A 414 -20.23 -15.37 -30.07
C LYS A 414 -20.32 -15.28 -28.55
N ASN A 415 -21.29 -15.98 -27.92
CA ASN A 415 -21.40 -16.10 -26.47
C ASN A 415 -21.39 -14.74 -25.74
N ASN A 416 -22.20 -13.77 -26.19
CA ASN A 416 -22.28 -12.41 -25.62
C ASN A 416 -20.98 -11.58 -25.71
N TYR A 417 -19.99 -12.02 -26.50
CA TYR A 417 -18.86 -11.17 -26.88
C TYR A 417 -19.21 -10.32 -28.10
N TYR A 418 -18.71 -9.10 -28.11
CA TYR A 418 -18.86 -8.14 -29.21
C TYR A 418 -17.50 -7.53 -29.52
N SER A 419 -17.33 -7.09 -30.76
CA SER A 419 -16.17 -6.33 -31.22
C SER A 419 -16.59 -4.92 -31.62
N PHE A 420 -15.65 -3.99 -31.57
CA PHE A 420 -15.82 -2.64 -32.10
C PHE A 420 -14.48 -2.08 -32.57
N SER A 421 -14.52 -0.98 -33.32
CA SER A 421 -13.34 -0.29 -33.83
C SER A 421 -13.23 1.12 -33.26
N PHE A 422 -12.07 1.47 -32.72
CA PHE A 422 -11.72 2.81 -32.24
C PHE A 422 -10.42 3.24 -32.91
N ARG A 423 -10.42 4.34 -33.68
CA ARG A 423 -9.26 4.82 -34.45
C ARG A 423 -8.56 3.71 -35.26
N ASN A 424 -9.34 2.88 -35.97
CA ASN A 424 -8.88 1.72 -36.74
C ASN A 424 -8.27 0.57 -35.90
N LYS A 425 -8.35 0.61 -34.57
CA LYS A 425 -7.99 -0.49 -33.67
C LYS A 425 -9.22 -1.28 -33.30
N THR A 426 -9.14 -2.60 -33.43
CA THR A 426 -10.22 -3.50 -33.01
C THR A 426 -10.05 -3.91 -31.56
N SER A 427 -11.10 -3.73 -30.78
CA SER A 427 -11.21 -4.19 -29.40
C SER A 427 -12.50 -5.02 -29.23
N PHE A 428 -12.72 -5.52 -28.02
CA PHE A 428 -13.84 -6.39 -27.69
C PHE A 428 -14.41 -6.04 -26.30
N PHE A 429 -15.61 -6.55 -26.03
CA PHE A 429 -16.25 -6.46 -24.72
C PHE A 429 -17.24 -7.61 -24.54
N TYR A 430 -17.70 -7.81 -23.29
CA TYR A 430 -18.74 -8.77 -22.94
C TYR A 430 -20.00 -8.05 -22.45
N GLY A 431 -21.16 -8.36 -23.01
CA GLY A 431 -22.41 -7.74 -22.59
C GLY A 431 -23.64 -8.52 -23.02
N LYS A 432 -24.69 -8.54 -22.19
CA LYS A 432 -25.97 -9.16 -22.60
C LYS A 432 -26.61 -8.35 -23.72
N ASP A 433 -27.31 -8.99 -24.64
CA ASP A 433 -27.94 -8.35 -25.81
C ASP A 433 -28.76 -7.10 -25.45
N GLU A 434 -29.56 -7.16 -24.37
CA GLU A 434 -30.37 -6.03 -23.92
C GLU A 434 -29.52 -4.82 -23.48
N PHE A 435 -28.41 -5.10 -22.79
CA PHE A 435 -27.46 -4.06 -22.41
C PHE A 435 -26.80 -3.46 -23.66
N VAL A 436 -26.35 -4.30 -24.60
CA VAL A 436 -25.69 -3.83 -25.83
C VAL A 436 -26.62 -2.97 -26.68
N LYS A 437 -27.91 -3.31 -26.76
CA LYS A 437 -28.93 -2.46 -27.43
C LYS A 437 -29.02 -1.05 -26.84
N ASN A 438 -28.66 -0.89 -25.57
CA ASN A 438 -28.72 0.37 -24.85
C ASN A 438 -27.35 1.03 -24.64
N ILE A 439 -26.26 0.47 -25.17
CA ILE A 439 -24.89 0.86 -24.82
C ILE A 439 -24.57 2.33 -25.10
N THR A 440 -25.11 2.89 -26.20
CA THR A 440 -24.96 4.32 -26.52
C THR A 440 -25.58 5.20 -25.43
N ARG A 441 -26.78 4.84 -24.95
CA ARG A 441 -27.44 5.55 -23.85
C ARG A 441 -26.60 5.43 -22.58
N HIS A 442 -26.10 4.24 -22.27
CA HIS A 442 -25.26 4.04 -21.08
C HIS A 442 -24.00 4.92 -21.15
N MET A 443 -23.23 4.85 -22.24
CA MET A 443 -22.02 5.65 -22.42
C MET A 443 -22.28 7.15 -22.30
N THR A 444 -23.30 7.66 -23.02
CA THR A 444 -23.60 9.10 -23.05
C THR A 444 -24.11 9.67 -21.73
N THR A 445 -24.59 8.84 -20.82
CA THR A 445 -25.02 9.26 -19.48
C THR A 445 -23.89 9.38 -18.46
N THR A 446 -22.71 8.83 -18.75
CA THR A 446 -21.57 8.80 -17.83
C THR A 446 -20.97 10.19 -17.60
N HIS A 447 -20.40 10.39 -16.42
CA HIS A 447 -19.74 11.66 -16.09
C HIS A 447 -18.50 11.86 -16.96
N PHE A 448 -17.69 10.82 -17.14
CA PHE A 448 -16.58 10.82 -18.08
C PHE A 448 -16.97 11.35 -19.48
N TYR A 449 -17.94 10.74 -20.15
CA TYR A 449 -18.31 11.16 -21.51
C TYR A 449 -18.81 12.61 -21.57
N LYS A 450 -19.55 13.05 -20.55
CA LYS A 450 -20.05 14.43 -20.45
C LYS A 450 -18.93 15.46 -20.27
N SER A 451 -17.79 15.06 -19.71
CA SER A 451 -16.61 15.91 -19.48
C SER A 451 -15.68 16.09 -20.69
N LEU A 452 -15.99 15.42 -21.81
CA LEU A 452 -15.27 15.55 -23.09
C LEU A 452 -15.80 16.71 -23.96
N LYS A 453 -16.49 17.68 -23.37
CA LYS A 453 -17.07 18.85 -24.03
C LYS A 453 -16.47 20.15 -23.50
#